data_AF-A0AAD9CDF4-F1
#
_entry.id   AF-A0AAD9CDF4-F1
#
_cell.length_a   1.000
_cell.length_b   1.000
_cell.length_c   1.000
_cell.angle_alpha   90.00
_cell.angle_beta   90.00
_cell.angle_gamma   90.00
#
_symmetry.space_group_name_H-M   'P 1'
#
loop_
_entity.id
_entity.type
_entity.pdbx_description
1 polymer ?
#
loop_
_entity_poly.entity_id
_entity_poly.type
_entity_poly.pdbx_seq_one_letter_code
_entity_poly.pdbx_strand_id
1 'polypeptide(L)'
;MDVKEALIQALKQQRVLQNRLTDQEGRNRRNNIRIFGLTEGAEGTSATQFIERLLTTELSLPAESDLQIQRVHRSLMPRPASDKPPRSIVVNFLQYTTKEMVLMEAWKKRIQFQGRALFFDHDPATEILQKRKEVHWESGPRTYESAQQAADELNRRGIQIETPRGSVPGMEERLQKTLLWQRVGNSEDTAMRAKQKLQGFQRE
;
A
#
# COMPACT_ATOMS: atom_id res chain seq x y z
N MET A 1 31.90 19.57 18.86
CA MET A 1 31.25 19.44 17.54
C MET A 1 30.51 20.72 17.27
N ASP A 2 30.73 21.32 16.10
CA ASP A 2 29.89 22.41 15.62
C ASP A 2 28.44 21.89 15.51
N VAL A 3 27.46 22.73 15.89
CA VAL A 3 26.03 22.39 15.84
C VAL A 3 25.63 21.97 14.41
N LYS A 4 26.24 22.60 13.40
CA LYS A 4 26.04 22.25 11.99
C LYS A 4 26.53 20.85 11.66
N GLU A 5 27.70 20.45 12.16
CA GLU A 5 28.26 19.11 11.94
C GLU A 5 27.39 18.04 12.62
N ALA A 6 26.96 18.30 13.86
CA ALA A 6 26.07 17.41 14.58
C ALA A 6 24.72 17.23 13.87
N LEU A 7 24.14 18.31 13.33
CA LEU A 7 22.91 18.27 12.56
C LEU A 7 23.05 17.46 11.26
N ILE A 8 24.14 17.68 10.51
CA ILE A 8 24.43 16.91 9.29
C ILE A 8 24.55 15.42 9.62
N GLN A 9 25.25 15.09 10.71
CA GLN A 9 25.42 13.70 11.12
C GLN A 9 24.11 13.06 11.55
N ALA A 10 23.26 13.77 12.30
CA ALA A 10 21.93 13.30 12.69
C ALA A 10 21.04 13.02 11.47
N LEU A 11 21.02 13.92 10.48
CA LEU A 11 20.24 13.75 9.25
C LEU A 11 20.73 12.54 8.42
N LYS A 12 22.05 12.32 8.35
CA LYS A 12 22.62 11.12 7.71
C LYS A 12 22.17 9.84 8.41
N GLN A 13 22.27 9.82 9.74
CA GLN A 13 21.83 8.66 10.54
C GLN A 13 20.33 8.40 10.38
N GLN A 14 19.50 9.44 10.43
CA GLN A 14 18.07 9.33 10.20
C GLN A 14 17.77 8.67 8.85
N ARG A 15 18.45 9.09 7.78
CA ARG A 15 18.24 8.51 6.45
C ARG A 15 18.65 7.04 6.37
N VAL A 16 19.76 6.66 7.02
CA VAL A 16 20.18 5.26 7.11
C VAL A 16 19.12 4.42 7.84
N LEU A 17 18.60 4.92 8.96
CA LEU A 17 17.56 4.22 9.73
C LEU A 17 16.26 4.08 8.94
N GLN A 18 15.82 5.14 8.24
CA GLN A 18 14.63 5.10 7.38
C GLN A 18 14.77 4.06 6.25
N ASN A 19 15.95 3.99 5.63
CA ASN A 19 16.22 2.99 4.60
C ASN A 19 16.17 1.55 5.16
N ARG A 20 16.75 1.32 6.33
CA ARG A 20 16.72 0.00 7.00
C ARG A 20 15.30 -0.39 7.39
N LEU A 21 14.52 0.55 7.92
CA LEU A 21 13.12 0.32 8.28
C LEU A 21 12.28 -0.05 7.05
N THR A 22 12.45 0.70 5.95
CA THR A 22 11.76 0.44 4.68
C THR A 22 12.10 -0.96 4.14
N ASP A 23 13.38 -1.35 4.20
CA ASP A 23 13.83 -2.66 3.75
C ASP A 23 13.28 -3.80 4.63
N GLN A 24 13.26 -3.64 5.95
CA GLN A 24 12.62 -4.60 6.86
C GLN A 24 11.12 -4.73 6.61
N GLU A 25 10.42 -3.60 6.42
CA GLU A 25 9.00 -3.61 6.09
C GLU A 25 8.75 -4.32 4.76
N GLY A 26 9.57 -4.04 3.75
CA GLY A 26 9.49 -4.71 2.45
C GLY A 26 9.70 -6.22 2.54
N ARG A 27 10.64 -6.69 3.36
CA ARG A 27 10.86 -8.13 3.60
C ARG A 27 9.67 -8.77 4.32
N ASN A 28 9.12 -8.11 5.33
CA ASN A 28 7.97 -8.61 6.08
C ASN A 28 6.69 -8.69 5.22
N ARG A 29 6.54 -7.79 4.24
CA ARG A 29 5.37 -7.76 3.35
C ARG A 29 5.58 -8.49 2.02
N ARG A 30 6.77 -9.03 1.75
CA ARG A 30 7.10 -9.70 0.48
C ARG A 30 6.16 -10.86 0.13
N ASN A 31 5.71 -11.57 1.17
CA ASN A 31 4.81 -12.70 1.03
C ASN A 31 3.31 -12.30 1.06
N ASN A 32 3.00 -11.01 1.03
CA ASN A 32 1.64 -10.51 1.08
C ASN A 32 1.13 -10.13 -0.31
N ILE A 33 -0.16 -10.39 -0.55
CA ILE A 33 -0.94 -9.69 -1.58
C ILE A 33 -2.03 -8.85 -0.92
N ARG A 34 -2.54 -7.90 -1.69
CA ARG A 34 -3.67 -7.06 -1.32
C ARG A 34 -4.81 -7.25 -2.31
N ILE A 35 -6.00 -7.53 -1.77
CA ILE A 35 -7.23 -7.69 -2.54
C ILE A 35 -8.12 -6.48 -2.29
N PHE A 36 -8.58 -5.85 -3.37
CA PHE A 36 -9.44 -4.66 -3.33
C PHE A 36 -10.82 -4.97 -3.91
N GLY A 37 -11.83 -4.23 -3.44
CA GLY A 37 -13.19 -4.29 -3.98
C GLY A 37 -14.13 -5.26 -3.26
N LEU A 38 -13.61 -6.07 -2.32
CA LEU A 38 -14.46 -6.97 -1.54
C LEU A 38 -15.34 -6.19 -0.55
N THR A 39 -16.65 -6.39 -0.65
CA THR A 39 -17.67 -5.78 0.23
C THR A 39 -17.40 -6.08 1.71
N GLU A 40 -17.54 -5.08 2.58
CA GLU A 40 -17.29 -5.23 4.02
C GLU A 40 -18.24 -6.27 4.63
N GLY A 41 -17.69 -7.32 5.26
CA GLY A 41 -18.45 -8.38 5.91
C GLY A 41 -18.79 -9.59 5.03
N ALA A 42 -18.37 -9.60 3.77
CA ALA A 42 -18.55 -10.75 2.88
C ALA A 42 -17.83 -12.02 3.35
N GLU A 43 -16.80 -11.87 4.18
CA GLU A 43 -16.00 -12.98 4.70
C GLU A 43 -16.76 -13.91 5.67
N GLY A 44 -17.83 -13.41 6.28
CA GLY A 44 -18.54 -14.12 7.34
C GLY A 44 -17.65 -14.41 8.55
N THR A 45 -17.68 -15.65 9.03
CA THR A 45 -17.02 -16.07 10.28
C THR A 45 -15.51 -16.27 10.13
N SER A 46 -15.03 -16.70 8.95
CA SER A 46 -13.61 -17.01 8.73
C SER A 46 -13.11 -16.43 7.42
N ALA A 47 -12.37 -15.32 7.52
CA ALA A 47 -11.76 -14.66 6.37
C ALA A 47 -10.76 -15.56 5.63
N THR A 48 -10.02 -16.42 6.35
CA THR A 48 -9.08 -17.35 5.74
C THR A 48 -9.79 -18.34 4.82
N GLN A 49 -10.80 -19.05 5.33
CA GLN A 49 -11.55 -20.02 4.52
C GLN A 49 -12.28 -19.36 3.36
N PHE A 50 -12.82 -18.15 3.57
CA PHE A 50 -13.48 -17.40 2.51
C PHE A 50 -12.50 -17.08 1.37
N ILE A 51 -11.33 -16.53 1.70
CA ILE A 51 -10.32 -16.18 0.69
C ILE A 51 -9.78 -17.43 0.00
N GLU A 52 -9.53 -18.51 0.74
CA GLU A 52 -9.08 -19.77 0.15
C GLU A 52 -10.08 -20.29 -0.88
N ARG A 53 -11.38 -20.35 -0.53
CA ARG A 53 -12.43 -20.73 -1.48
C ARG A 53 -12.54 -19.78 -2.66
N LEU A 54 -12.45 -18.47 -2.42
CA LEU A 54 -12.49 -17.46 -3.48
C LEU A 54 -11.36 -17.67 -4.48
N LEU A 55 -10.12 -17.85 -3.99
CA LEU A 55 -8.96 -18.07 -4.83
C LEU A 55 -9.08 -19.39 -5.61
N THR A 56 -9.44 -20.49 -4.97
CA THR A 56 -9.56 -21.80 -5.64
C THR A 56 -10.73 -21.85 -6.65
N THR A 57 -11.82 -21.12 -6.39
CA THR A 57 -12.97 -21.07 -7.30
C THR A 57 -12.72 -20.15 -8.49
N GLU A 58 -12.19 -18.96 -8.21
CA GLU A 58 -12.01 -17.93 -9.22
C GLU A 58 -10.71 -18.08 -9.99
N LEU A 59 -9.69 -18.76 -9.48
CA LEU A 59 -8.40 -18.93 -10.16
C LEU A 59 -8.24 -20.36 -10.67
N SER A 60 -7.64 -20.50 -11.85
CA SER A 60 -7.33 -21.79 -12.44
C SER A 60 -6.03 -22.34 -11.85
N LEU A 61 -6.01 -22.57 -10.54
CA LEU A 61 -4.86 -23.10 -9.82
C LEU A 61 -4.72 -24.61 -10.05
N PRO A 62 -3.50 -25.17 -10.01
CA PRO A 62 -3.31 -26.62 -10.04
C PRO A 62 -4.09 -27.29 -8.89
N ALA A 63 -4.78 -28.40 -9.18
CA ALA A 63 -5.71 -29.06 -8.25
C ALA A 63 -5.08 -29.52 -6.92
N GLU A 64 -3.75 -29.66 -6.87
CA GLU A 64 -2.99 -30.05 -5.68
C GLU A 64 -2.32 -28.86 -4.96
N SER A 65 -2.64 -27.62 -5.36
CA SER A 65 -2.01 -26.44 -4.78
C SER A 65 -2.51 -26.17 -3.38
N ASP A 66 -1.73 -26.55 -2.38
CA ASP A 66 -1.89 -26.02 -1.02
C ASP A 66 -1.47 -24.55 -1.00
N LEU A 67 -2.44 -23.66 -0.78
CA LEU A 67 -2.19 -22.23 -0.75
C LEU A 67 -1.39 -21.78 0.47
N GLN A 68 -1.34 -22.58 1.54
CA GLN A 68 -0.54 -22.29 2.75
C GLN A 68 -0.71 -20.86 3.25
N ILE A 69 -1.96 -20.39 3.34
CA ILE A 69 -2.28 -19.05 3.81
C ILE A 69 -2.07 -19.00 5.33
N GLN A 70 -1.12 -18.19 5.78
CA GLN A 70 -0.81 -18.05 7.21
C GLN A 70 -1.74 -17.06 7.90
N ARG A 71 -2.12 -15.97 7.19
CA ARG A 71 -2.93 -14.90 7.79
C ARG A 71 -3.77 -14.17 6.75
N VAL A 72 -5.02 -13.90 7.11
CA VAL A 72 -5.93 -13.03 6.36
C VAL A 72 -6.53 -11.99 7.31
N HIS A 73 -6.48 -10.73 6.91
CA HIS A 73 -7.12 -9.65 7.66
C HIS A 73 -7.44 -8.47 6.75
N ARG A 74 -8.43 -7.65 7.13
CA ARG A 74 -8.61 -6.34 6.51
C ARG A 74 -7.54 -5.36 6.96
N SER A 75 -7.26 -4.36 6.14
CA SER A 75 -6.42 -3.24 6.55
C SER A 75 -6.95 -2.62 7.84
N LEU A 76 -6.04 -2.20 8.71
CA LEU A 76 -6.34 -1.69 10.06
C LEU A 76 -7.01 -0.30 10.07
N MET A 77 -7.46 0.18 8.91
CA MET A 77 -8.18 1.44 8.80
C MET A 77 -9.56 1.31 9.47
N PRO A 78 -10.11 2.42 10.01
CA PRO A 78 -11.49 2.46 10.48
C PRO A 78 -12.45 1.97 9.40
N ARG A 79 -13.52 1.28 9.81
CA ARG A 79 -14.53 0.79 8.88
C ARG A 79 -15.14 1.99 8.12
N PRO A 80 -15.08 2.00 6.78
CA PRO A 80 -15.66 3.07 5.99
C PRO A 80 -17.20 3.03 6.06
N ALA A 81 -17.82 4.19 5.83
CA ALA A 81 -19.26 4.28 5.60
C ALA A 81 -19.64 3.56 4.29
N SER A 82 -20.92 3.23 4.13
CA SER A 82 -21.42 2.40 3.01
C SER A 82 -21.24 3.03 1.62
N ASP A 83 -21.14 4.36 1.56
CA ASP A 83 -20.86 5.16 0.37
C ASP A 83 -19.37 5.14 -0.02
N LYS A 84 -18.49 4.85 0.94
CA LYS A 84 -17.05 4.84 0.76
C LYS A 84 -16.55 3.45 0.31
N PRO A 85 -15.42 3.41 -0.40
CA PRO A 85 -14.85 2.15 -0.87
C PRO A 85 -14.48 1.24 0.31
N PRO A 86 -14.69 -0.08 0.18
CA PRO A 86 -14.36 -1.03 1.25
C PRO A 86 -12.85 -1.13 1.46
N ARG A 87 -12.44 -1.52 2.67
CA ARG A 87 -11.04 -1.76 3.00
C ARG A 87 -10.51 -2.96 2.25
N SER A 88 -9.24 -2.87 1.85
CA SER A 88 -8.54 -3.98 1.23
C SER A 88 -8.30 -5.12 2.24
N ILE A 89 -8.24 -6.34 1.73
CA ILE A 89 -7.80 -7.52 2.49
C ILE A 89 -6.33 -7.75 2.20
N VAL A 90 -5.55 -8.01 3.25
CA VAL A 90 -4.16 -8.44 3.17
C VAL A 90 -4.11 -9.94 3.45
N VAL A 91 -3.57 -10.68 2.49
CA VAL A 91 -3.39 -12.13 2.56
C VAL A 91 -1.89 -12.42 2.59
N ASN A 92 -1.44 -13.13 3.61
CA ASN A 92 -0.05 -13.53 3.78
C ASN A 92 0.10 -15.03 3.53
N PHE A 93 1.00 -15.37 2.61
CA PHE A 93 1.32 -16.75 2.22
C PHE A 93 2.59 -17.21 2.92
N LEU A 94 2.70 -18.52 3.17
CA LEU A 94 3.93 -19.10 3.70
C LEU A 94 5.08 -18.99 2.68
N GLN A 95 4.80 -19.27 1.41
CA GLN A 95 5.79 -19.32 0.34
C GLN A 95 5.61 -18.18 -0.66
N TYR A 96 6.72 -17.55 -1.04
CA TYR A 96 6.74 -16.48 -2.04
C TYR A 96 6.26 -16.96 -3.41
N THR A 97 6.63 -18.17 -3.80
CA THR A 97 6.29 -18.81 -5.07
C THR A 97 4.77 -19.00 -5.23
N THR A 98 4.10 -19.48 -4.18
CA THR A 98 2.64 -19.63 -4.14
C THR A 98 1.94 -18.29 -4.30
N LYS A 99 2.40 -17.26 -3.59
CA LYS A 99 1.88 -15.89 -3.72
C LYS A 99 2.02 -15.36 -5.15
N GLU A 100 3.19 -15.53 -5.78
CA GLU A 100 3.42 -15.08 -7.16
C GLU A 100 2.52 -15.80 -8.16
N MET A 101 2.38 -17.12 -8.03
CA MET A 101 1.48 -17.92 -8.87
C MET A 101 0.04 -17.40 -8.78
N VAL A 102 -0.48 -17.23 -7.56
CA VAL A 102 -1.83 -16.71 -7.32
C VAL A 102 -2.00 -15.33 -7.96
N LEU A 103 -1.01 -14.44 -7.79
CA LEU A 103 -1.08 -13.08 -8.31
C LEU A 103 -1.05 -13.06 -9.86
N MET A 104 -0.18 -13.89 -10.47
CA MET A 104 -0.11 -14.02 -11.92
C MET A 104 -1.42 -14.56 -12.51
N GLU A 105 -2.01 -15.59 -11.92
CA GLU A 105 -3.32 -16.11 -12.37
C GLU A 105 -4.43 -15.06 -12.20
N ALA A 106 -4.41 -14.31 -11.10
CA ALA A 106 -5.38 -13.25 -10.86
C ALA A 106 -5.28 -12.10 -11.87
N TRP A 107 -4.09 -11.81 -12.41
CA TRP A 107 -3.90 -10.77 -13.42
C TRP A 107 -4.29 -11.17 -14.84
N LYS A 108 -4.41 -12.47 -15.13
CA LYS A 108 -4.80 -12.96 -16.47
C LYS A 108 -6.26 -12.68 -16.81
N LYS A 109 -7.12 -12.49 -15.80
CA LYS A 109 -8.57 -12.33 -16.02
C LYS A 109 -9.20 -11.37 -15.03
N ARG A 110 -10.36 -10.86 -15.41
CA ARG A 110 -11.15 -9.96 -14.57
C ARG A 110 -12.04 -10.77 -13.65
N ILE A 111 -11.73 -10.74 -12.36
CA ILE A 111 -12.50 -11.45 -11.32
C ILE A 111 -13.57 -10.52 -10.77
N GLN A 112 -14.78 -11.04 -10.55
CA GLN A 112 -15.89 -10.30 -9.99
C GLN A 112 -16.52 -11.06 -8.84
N PHE A 113 -16.93 -10.34 -7.81
CA PHE A 113 -17.66 -10.89 -6.68
C PHE A 113 -18.83 -9.98 -6.34
N GLN A 114 -20.05 -10.54 -6.29
CA GLN A 114 -21.29 -9.79 -6.04
C GLN A 114 -21.47 -8.57 -6.98
N GLY A 115 -21.14 -8.74 -8.27
CA GLY A 115 -21.24 -7.68 -9.28
C GLY A 115 -20.18 -6.57 -9.16
N ARG A 116 -19.18 -6.72 -8.27
CA ARG A 116 -18.04 -5.79 -8.13
C ARG A 116 -16.76 -6.44 -8.62
N ALA A 117 -15.97 -5.68 -9.37
CA ALA A 117 -14.64 -6.14 -9.81
C ALA A 117 -13.68 -6.21 -8.61
N LEU A 118 -12.99 -7.33 -8.50
CA LEU A 118 -11.89 -7.53 -7.56
C LEU A 118 -10.56 -7.21 -8.24
N PHE A 119 -9.66 -6.58 -7.49
CA PHE A 119 -8.30 -6.29 -7.95
C PHE A 119 -7.31 -6.91 -6.98
N PHE A 120 -6.25 -7.50 -7.53
CA PHE A 120 -5.19 -8.16 -6.80
C PHE A 120 -3.90 -7.41 -7.09
N ASP A 121 -3.11 -7.11 -6.07
CA ASP A 121 -1.82 -6.47 -6.22
C ASP A 121 -0.86 -6.94 -5.12
N HIS A 122 0.41 -6.62 -5.26
CA HIS A 122 1.38 -6.71 -4.18
C HIS A 122 1.00 -5.81 -3.00
N ASP A 123 1.54 -6.10 -1.81
CA ASP A 123 1.46 -5.22 -0.62
C ASP A 123 2.83 -4.57 -0.32
N PRO A 124 3.35 -3.68 -1.18
CA PRO A 124 4.64 -3.03 -0.95
C PRO A 124 4.62 -2.11 0.28
N ALA A 125 5.81 -1.86 0.83
CA ALA A 125 6.00 -0.84 1.85
C ALA A 125 5.63 0.55 1.32
N THR A 126 5.14 1.42 2.21
CA THR A 126 4.62 2.74 1.84
C THR A 126 5.68 3.61 1.17
N GLU A 127 6.91 3.60 1.67
CA GLU A 127 8.02 4.37 1.10
C GLU A 127 8.36 3.90 -0.32
N ILE A 128 8.24 2.58 -0.58
CA ILE A 128 8.47 2.00 -1.92
C ILE A 128 7.38 2.45 -2.89
N LEU A 129 6.13 2.52 -2.44
CA LEU A 129 5.03 3.06 -3.24
C LEU A 129 5.24 4.53 -3.58
N GLN A 130 5.73 5.33 -2.62
CA GLN A 130 6.04 6.73 -2.86
C GLN A 130 7.15 6.87 -3.91
N LYS A 131 8.25 6.12 -3.78
CA LYS A 131 9.32 6.10 -4.78
C LYS A 131 8.85 5.66 -6.17
N ARG A 132 7.91 4.71 -6.25
CA ARG A 132 7.34 4.27 -7.54
C ARG A 132 6.48 5.33 -8.23
N LYS A 133 6.01 6.35 -7.49
CA LYS A 133 5.28 7.50 -8.04
C LYS A 133 6.20 8.64 -8.48
N GLU A 134 7.49 8.57 -8.16
CA GLU A 134 8.45 9.61 -8.52
C GLU A 134 8.78 9.51 -10.01
N VAL A 135 8.48 10.56 -10.75
CA VAL A 135 9.01 10.77 -12.10
C VAL A 135 10.38 11.41 -11.96
N HIS A 136 11.38 10.79 -12.56
CA HIS A 136 12.76 11.24 -12.46
C HIS A 136 13.08 12.17 -13.62
N TRP A 137 13.29 13.45 -13.31
CA TRP A 137 13.71 14.47 -14.27
C TRP A 137 15.20 14.79 -14.09
N GLU A 138 15.79 15.49 -15.07
CA GLU A 138 17.15 16.05 -14.94
C GLU A 138 17.27 17.02 -13.76
N SER A 139 16.19 17.75 -13.44
CA SER A 139 16.09 18.62 -12.27
C SER A 139 15.93 17.86 -10.93
N GLY A 140 15.80 16.53 -10.97
CA GLY A 140 15.57 15.66 -9.82
C GLY A 140 14.20 14.96 -9.83
N PRO A 141 13.97 14.04 -8.87
CA PRO A 141 12.72 13.30 -8.76
C PRO A 141 11.57 14.21 -8.33
N ARG A 142 10.40 14.01 -8.95
CA ARG A 142 9.16 14.75 -8.65
C ARG A 142 8.01 13.78 -8.49
N THR A 143 7.25 13.91 -7.41
CA THR A 143 5.99 13.18 -7.22
C THR A 143 4.83 14.09 -7.61
N TYR A 144 3.83 13.53 -8.30
CA TYR A 144 2.62 14.22 -8.71
C TYR A 144 1.44 13.84 -7.82
N GLU A 145 0.49 14.76 -7.67
CA GLU A 145 -0.73 14.50 -6.90
C GLU A 145 -1.71 13.61 -7.67
N SER A 146 -1.68 13.67 -9.01
CA SER A 146 -2.54 12.88 -9.89
C SER A 146 -1.81 12.41 -11.15
N ALA A 147 -2.26 11.28 -11.71
CA ALA A 147 -1.78 10.81 -13.01
C ALA A 147 -2.00 11.82 -14.14
N GLN A 148 -3.05 12.64 -14.08
CA GLN A 148 -3.30 13.72 -15.04
C GLN A 148 -2.23 14.79 -14.98
N GLN A 149 -1.89 15.27 -13.77
CA GLN A 149 -0.84 16.26 -13.58
C GLN A 149 0.53 15.76 -14.08
N ALA A 150 0.84 14.49 -13.82
CA ALA A 150 2.05 13.86 -14.35
C ALA A 150 2.03 13.81 -15.88
N ALA A 151 0.89 13.44 -16.47
CA ALA A 151 0.72 13.32 -17.91
C ALA A 151 0.81 14.66 -18.63
N ASP A 152 0.19 15.70 -18.09
CA ASP A 152 0.24 17.05 -18.64
C ASP A 152 1.68 17.59 -18.64
N GLU A 153 2.46 17.32 -17.59
CA GLU A 153 3.87 17.74 -17.55
C GLU A 153 4.75 16.91 -18.49
N LEU A 154 4.50 15.61 -18.64
CA LEU A 154 5.17 14.76 -19.63
C LEU A 154 4.89 15.25 -21.06
N ASN A 155 3.62 15.52 -21.39
CA ASN A 155 3.21 16.06 -22.69
C ASN A 155 3.80 17.46 -22.93
N ARG A 156 3.82 18.34 -21.92
CA ARG A 156 4.46 19.67 -22.03
C ARG A 156 5.95 19.57 -22.37
N ARG A 157 6.63 18.53 -21.89
CA ARG A 157 8.05 18.27 -22.17
C ARG A 157 8.27 17.45 -23.45
N GLY A 158 7.22 17.26 -24.26
CA GLY A 158 7.30 16.58 -25.56
C GLY A 158 7.32 15.05 -25.46
N ILE A 159 7.13 14.47 -24.27
CA ILE A 159 7.00 13.03 -24.09
C ILE A 159 5.53 12.69 -24.25
N GLN A 160 5.15 12.24 -25.44
CA GLN A 160 3.77 11.85 -25.73
C GLN A 160 3.41 10.60 -24.94
N ILE A 161 2.49 10.75 -24.00
CA ILE A 161 1.89 9.62 -23.30
C ILE A 161 0.38 9.63 -23.51
N GLU A 162 -0.20 8.44 -23.68
CA GLU A 162 -1.65 8.30 -23.63
C GLU A 162 -2.10 8.56 -22.20
N THR A 163 -2.83 9.65 -21.97
CA THR A 163 -3.59 9.84 -20.73
C THR A 163 -4.59 8.69 -20.60
N PRO A 164 -4.52 7.86 -19.53
CA PRO A 164 -5.43 6.73 -19.37
C PRO A 164 -6.88 7.22 -19.41
N ARG A 165 -7.67 6.74 -20.37
CA ARG A 165 -9.11 6.97 -20.39
C ARG A 165 -9.75 6.21 -19.24
N GLY A 166 -10.02 6.90 -18.15
CA GLY A 166 -10.73 6.37 -16.99
C GLY A 166 -9.88 5.44 -16.13
N SER A 167 -8.96 6.02 -15.35
CA SER A 167 -8.74 5.47 -14.00
C SER A 167 -10.10 5.51 -13.30
N VAL A 168 -10.54 4.38 -12.71
CA VAL A 168 -11.75 4.37 -11.88
C VAL A 168 -11.61 5.54 -10.90
N PRO A 169 -12.52 6.54 -10.91
CA PRO A 169 -12.37 7.72 -10.07
C PRO A 169 -12.07 7.29 -8.64
N GLY A 170 -10.90 7.71 -8.14
CA GLY A 170 -10.45 7.41 -6.80
C GLY A 170 -9.68 6.10 -6.60
N MET A 171 -9.39 5.23 -7.58
CA MET A 171 -8.53 4.04 -7.33
C MET A 171 -7.13 4.44 -6.83
N GLU A 172 -6.53 5.44 -7.46
CA GLU A 172 -5.24 5.97 -7.07
C GLU A 172 -5.32 6.65 -5.70
N GLU A 173 -6.32 7.51 -5.48
CA GLU A 173 -6.63 8.16 -4.19
C GLU A 173 -6.91 7.13 -3.07
N ARG A 174 -7.54 6.00 -3.40
CA ARG A 174 -7.81 4.86 -2.51
C ARG A 174 -6.53 4.16 -2.15
N LEU A 175 -5.65 3.88 -3.12
CA LEU A 175 -4.31 3.36 -2.84
C LEU A 175 -3.57 4.32 -1.90
N GLN A 176 -3.62 5.64 -2.13
CA GLN A 176 -2.98 6.61 -1.24
C GLN A 176 -3.58 6.58 0.18
N LYS A 177 -4.91 6.64 0.33
CA LYS A 177 -5.60 6.64 1.63
C LYS A 177 -5.44 5.34 2.42
N THR A 178 -5.29 4.19 1.74
CA THR A 178 -5.20 2.87 2.39
C THR A 178 -3.75 2.45 2.69
N LEU A 179 -2.76 3.17 2.15
CA LEU A 179 -1.32 2.85 2.25
C LEU A 179 -0.52 3.87 3.07
N LEU A 180 -1.07 5.06 3.37
CA LEU A 180 -0.34 6.09 4.11
C LEU A 180 -0.65 6.04 5.61
N TRP A 181 0.40 5.93 6.42
CA TRP A 181 0.44 6.73 7.65
C TRP A 181 0.31 8.18 7.20
N GLN A 182 -0.87 8.77 7.42
CA GLN A 182 -1.02 10.21 7.16
C GLN A 182 -0.05 10.92 8.09
N ARG A 183 0.86 11.72 7.50
CA ARG A 183 1.60 12.72 8.26
C ARG A 183 0.52 13.61 8.87
N VAL A 184 0.30 13.49 10.17
CA VAL A 184 -0.61 14.42 10.84
C VAL A 184 -0.04 15.80 10.55
N GLY A 185 -0.85 16.66 9.93
CA GLY A 185 -0.42 18.03 9.65
C GLY A 185 0.12 18.67 10.92
N ASN A 186 1.03 19.63 10.77
CA ASN A 186 1.50 20.46 11.88
C ASN A 186 0.30 21.26 12.42
N SER A 187 -0.48 20.63 13.29
CA SER A 187 -1.37 21.27 14.22
C SER A 187 -0.61 21.43 15.52
N GLU A 188 -0.68 22.61 16.14
CA GLU A 188 -0.07 22.86 17.44
C GLU A 188 -0.54 21.84 18.50
N ASP A 189 -1.76 21.30 18.34
CA ASP A 189 -2.32 20.27 19.21
C ASP A 189 -1.58 18.93 19.13
N THR A 190 -1.11 18.53 17.95
CA THR A 190 -0.35 17.29 17.79
C THR A 190 1.06 17.42 18.35
N ALA A 191 1.68 18.58 18.17
CA ALA A 191 2.98 18.89 18.77
C ALA A 191 2.90 18.94 20.30
N MET A 192 1.86 19.55 20.86
CA MET A 192 1.59 19.59 22.31
C MET A 192 1.34 18.20 22.89
N ARG A 193 0.54 17.35 22.22
CA ARG A 193 0.31 15.96 22.65
C ARG A 193 1.58 15.11 22.65
N ALA A 194 2.42 15.26 21.63
CA ALA A 194 3.70 14.55 21.57
C ALA A 194 4.64 15.01 22.70
N LYS A 195 4.66 16.32 22.98
CA LYS A 195 5.45 16.92 24.07
C LYS A 195 5.00 16.45 25.46
N GLN A 196 3.69 16.39 25.72
CA GLN A 196 3.14 15.84 26.97
C GLN A 196 3.44 14.35 27.15
N LYS A 197 3.35 13.55 26.08
CA LYS A 197 3.72 12.13 26.15
C LYS A 197 5.19 11.94 26.48
N LEU A 198 6.08 12.74 25.89
CA LEU A 198 7.52 12.68 26.15
C LEU A 198 7.88 13.09 27.59
N GLN A 199 7.15 14.02 28.19
CA GLN A 199 7.32 14.40 29.60
C GLN A 199 6.99 13.24 30.56
N GLY A 200 6.04 12.37 30.22
CA GLY A 200 5.72 11.18 31.01
C GLY A 200 6.78 10.06 30.94
N PHE A 201 7.75 10.14 30.02
CA PHE A 201 8.86 9.18 29.90
C PHE A 201 10.16 9.66 30.57
N GLN A 202 10.21 10.90 31.08
CA GLN A 202 11.27 11.32 31.98
C GLN A 202 10.93 10.77 33.37
N ARG A 203 11.54 9.64 33.73
CA ARG A 203 11.55 9.15 35.11
C ARG A 203 12.49 10.02 35.95
N GLU A 204 12.08 10.28 37.18
CA GLU A 204 12.98 10.70 38.28
C GLU A 204 14.15 9.74 38.45
#